data_AF-A0A1Q3C206-F1
#
_entry.id   AF-A0A1Q3C206-F1
#
_cell.length_a   1.000
_cell.length_b   1.000
_cell.length_c   1.000
_cell.angle_alpha   90.00
_cell.angle_beta   90.00
_cell.angle_gamma   90.00
#
_symmetry.space_group_name_H-M   'P 1'
#
loop_
_entity.id
_entity.type
_entity.pdbx_description
1 polymer ?
#
loop_
_entity_poly.entity_id
_entity_poly.type
_entity_poly.pdbx_seq_one_letter_code
_entity_poly.pdbx_strand_id
1 'polypeptide(L)'
;MSRRQAEERNDCWTMNSNTKLITRFPFEKTAADRYTTIMFKLFQAELNESVSCWFEIVSNNDAATIYIVGLCDEEKRKWWTVVYDESKGMTLKCECAKFVTEGYFCKHILRIMQDRRLTVIPE
;
A
#
# COMPACT_ATOMS: atom_id res chain seq x y z
N MET A 1 -37.04 -5.20 -47.30
CA MET A 1 -36.12 -5.91 -46.38
C MET A 1 -35.23 -4.84 -45.76
N SER A 2 -35.55 -4.22 -44.60
CA SER A 2 -35.45 -4.74 -43.21
C SER A 2 -34.02 -5.28 -42.95
N ARG A 3 -33.13 -4.76 -42.11
CA ARG A 3 -33.17 -4.02 -40.82
C ARG A 3 -31.96 -3.06 -40.77
N ARG A 4 -32.19 -1.76 -40.55
CA ARG A 4 -31.90 -1.01 -39.31
C ARG A 4 -30.51 -1.24 -38.71
N GLN A 5 -29.74 -0.16 -38.79
CA GLN A 5 -28.46 0.11 -38.15
C GLN A 5 -28.50 -0.11 -36.64
N ALA A 6 -27.38 -0.63 -36.15
CA ALA A 6 -26.66 -0.22 -34.95
C ALA A 6 -27.47 0.40 -33.82
N GLU A 7 -27.67 -0.39 -32.77
CA GLU A 7 -27.70 -0.12 -31.32
C GLU A 7 -27.96 -1.53 -30.71
N GLU A 8 -27.28 -2.01 -29.66
CA GLU A 8 -27.35 -1.47 -28.31
C GLU A 8 -26.08 -1.84 -27.51
N ARG A 9 -25.52 -0.77 -26.97
CA ARG A 9 -24.57 -0.68 -25.88
C ARG A 9 -25.23 -1.26 -24.61
N ASN A 10 -24.58 -2.21 -23.93
CA ASN A 10 -24.71 -2.59 -22.51
C ASN A 10 -24.12 -4.02 -22.35
N ASP A 11 -23.18 -4.34 -21.46
CA ASP A 11 -22.91 -3.79 -20.14
C ASP A 11 -21.46 -4.03 -19.67
N CYS A 12 -21.01 -3.06 -18.89
CA CYS A 12 -20.19 -3.23 -17.68
C CYS A 12 -19.02 -4.23 -17.72
N TRP A 13 -17.99 -3.89 -18.47
CA TRP A 13 -16.63 -4.22 -18.05
C TRP A 13 -15.85 -2.91 -17.95
N THR A 14 -16.06 -2.16 -16.87
CA THR A 14 -14.97 -1.30 -16.37
C THR A 14 -13.91 -2.22 -15.77
N MET A 15 -13.30 -3.08 -16.60
CA MET A 15 -12.03 -3.71 -16.26
C MET A 15 -11.02 -2.59 -16.19
N ASN A 16 -10.69 -2.24 -14.96
CA ASN A 16 -9.50 -1.54 -14.53
C ASN A 16 -8.96 -0.58 -15.60
N SER A 17 -9.50 0.63 -15.62
CA SER A 17 -9.03 1.72 -16.48
C SER A 17 -7.55 2.01 -16.16
N ASN A 18 -6.63 1.26 -16.76
CA ASN A 18 -5.19 1.46 -16.84
C ASN A 18 -4.61 2.42 -15.79
N THR A 19 -4.75 2.12 -14.51
CA THR A 19 -4.03 2.90 -13.49
C THR A 19 -2.56 2.55 -13.62
N LYS A 20 -1.81 3.44 -14.28
CA LYS A 20 -0.38 3.30 -14.52
C LYS A 20 0.31 3.11 -13.18
N LEU A 21 1.11 2.06 -13.07
CA LEU A 21 2.02 1.88 -11.93
C LEU A 21 3.01 3.05 -11.92
N ILE A 22 3.23 3.65 -10.76
CA ILE A 22 4.18 4.75 -10.58
C ILE A 22 5.56 4.24 -10.17
N THR A 23 5.66 2.99 -9.70
CA THR A 23 6.93 2.34 -9.33
C THR A 23 7.09 0.98 -10.02
N ARG A 24 8.22 0.33 -9.77
CA ARG A 24 8.48 -1.06 -10.18
C ARG A 24 8.28 -2.06 -9.04
N PHE A 25 7.68 -1.65 -7.93
CA PHE A 25 7.50 -2.53 -6.78
C PHE A 25 6.44 -3.61 -7.09
N PRO A 26 6.74 -4.91 -6.92
CA PRO A 26 5.78 -5.97 -7.24
C PRO A 26 4.49 -5.90 -6.39
N PHE A 27 4.59 -5.41 -5.15
CA PHE A 27 3.42 -5.22 -4.29
C PHE A 27 2.48 -4.12 -4.80
N GLU A 28 2.95 -3.15 -5.60
CA GLU A 28 2.10 -2.13 -6.22
C GLU A 28 1.15 -2.77 -7.24
N LYS A 29 1.67 -3.71 -8.05
CA LYS A 29 0.85 -4.48 -8.98
C LYS A 29 -0.20 -5.31 -8.21
N THR A 30 0.22 -5.95 -7.13
CA THR A 30 -0.71 -6.72 -6.27
C THR A 30 -1.79 -5.82 -5.66
N ALA A 31 -1.44 -4.57 -5.30
CA ALA A 31 -2.39 -3.58 -4.81
C ALA A 31 -3.40 -3.16 -5.88
N ALA A 32 -2.95 -2.97 -7.13
CA ALA A 32 -3.80 -2.59 -8.26
C ALA A 32 -4.89 -3.63 -8.56
N ASP A 33 -4.62 -4.90 -8.28
CA ASP A 33 -5.57 -5.99 -8.48
C ASP A 33 -6.55 -6.14 -7.30
N ARG A 34 -6.16 -5.73 -6.08
CA ARG A 34 -6.97 -5.89 -4.85
C ARG A 34 -7.78 -4.65 -4.46
N TYR A 35 -7.28 -3.46 -4.76
CA TYR A 35 -7.89 -2.21 -4.34
C TYR A 35 -8.88 -1.66 -5.37
N THR A 36 -9.90 -0.96 -4.88
CA THR A 36 -10.74 -0.14 -5.77
C THR A 36 -9.89 0.97 -6.40
N THR A 37 -10.33 1.52 -7.54
CA THR A 37 -9.58 2.57 -8.24
C THR A 37 -9.28 3.79 -7.35
N ILE A 38 -10.18 4.14 -6.42
CA ILE A 38 -9.98 5.25 -5.48
C ILE A 38 -8.90 4.88 -4.45
N MET A 39 -9.02 3.70 -3.83
CA MET A 39 -8.04 3.22 -2.86
C MET A 39 -6.65 3.05 -3.48
N PHE A 40 -6.57 2.57 -4.72
CA PHE A 40 -5.29 2.45 -5.42
C PHE A 40 -4.62 3.81 -5.66
N LYS A 41 -5.37 4.85 -6.03
CA LYS A 41 -4.82 6.21 -6.18
C LYS A 41 -4.30 6.78 -4.85
N LEU A 42 -5.04 6.57 -3.76
CA LEU A 42 -4.62 7.00 -2.42
C LEU A 42 -3.37 6.23 -1.96
N PHE A 43 -3.35 4.92 -2.20
CA PHE A 43 -2.18 4.09 -1.98
C PHE A 43 -0.96 4.57 -2.77
N GLN A 44 -1.12 4.94 -4.04
CA GLN A 44 -0.03 5.48 -4.85
C GLN A 44 0.50 6.81 -4.30
N ALA A 45 -0.37 7.67 -3.76
CA ALA A 45 0.06 8.89 -3.08
C ALA A 45 0.91 8.57 -1.83
N GLU A 46 0.45 7.67 -0.97
CA GLU A 46 1.23 7.19 0.19
C GLU A 46 2.54 6.51 -0.23
N LEU A 47 2.52 5.74 -1.32
CA LEU A 47 3.70 5.07 -1.84
C LEU A 47 4.75 6.08 -2.31
N ASN A 48 4.32 7.15 -2.98
CA ASN A 48 5.22 8.23 -3.37
C ASN A 48 5.78 8.96 -2.15
N GLU A 49 4.95 9.27 -1.15
CA GLU A 49 5.42 9.90 0.10
C GLU A 49 6.37 9.02 0.92
N SER A 50 6.20 7.70 0.85
CA SER A 50 7.03 6.76 1.60
C SER A 50 8.51 6.82 1.23
N VAL A 51 8.86 7.30 0.03
CA VAL A 51 10.26 7.45 -0.41
C VAL A 51 11.04 8.43 0.49
N SER A 52 10.36 9.44 1.03
CA SER A 52 10.96 10.42 1.95
C SER A 52 10.96 9.96 3.40
N CYS A 53 10.39 8.79 3.71
CA CYS A 53 10.35 8.26 5.07
C CYS A 53 11.68 7.58 5.44
N TRP A 54 12.16 7.85 6.64
CA TRP A 54 13.29 7.18 7.27
C TRP A 54 12.78 6.24 8.36
N PHE A 55 13.59 5.25 8.73
CA PHE A 55 13.24 4.32 9.79
C PHE A 55 14.43 3.99 10.67
N GLU A 56 14.15 3.64 11.92
CA GLU A 56 15.10 3.04 12.85
C GLU A 56 14.49 1.78 13.47
N ILE A 57 15.32 0.76 13.69
CA ILE A 57 14.90 -0.48 14.37
C ILE A 57 15.03 -0.25 15.87
N VAL A 58 13.92 -0.29 16.60
CA VAL A 58 13.91 -0.10 18.06
C VAL A 58 13.91 -1.43 18.82
N SER A 59 13.41 -2.49 18.19
CA SER A 59 13.47 -3.83 18.74
C SER A 59 13.46 -4.84 17.61
N ASN A 60 14.23 -5.90 17.77
CA ASN A 60 14.20 -7.06 16.90
C ASN A 60 14.31 -8.29 17.80
N ASN A 61 13.26 -9.09 17.80
CA ASN A 61 13.24 -10.40 18.44
C ASN A 61 12.82 -11.45 17.42
N ASP A 62 12.94 -12.73 17.78
CA ASP A 62 12.73 -13.84 16.84
C ASP A 62 11.30 -13.89 16.24
N ALA A 63 10.34 -13.16 16.81
CA ALA A 63 8.95 -13.14 16.38
C ALA A 63 8.55 -11.86 15.61
N ALA A 64 9.10 -10.71 15.99
CA ALA A 64 8.69 -9.41 15.47
C ALA A 64 9.84 -8.39 15.45
N THR A 65 9.82 -7.54 14.42
CA THR A 65 10.66 -6.34 14.36
C THR A 65 9.79 -5.10 14.59
N ILE A 66 10.20 -4.24 15.52
CA ILE A 66 9.57 -2.96 15.80
C ILE A 66 10.44 -1.85 15.21
N TYR A 67 9.80 -0.99 14.43
CA TYR A 67 10.39 0.17 13.79
C TYR A 67 9.76 1.44 14.31
N ILE A 68 10.52 2.51 14.27
CA ILE A 68 9.97 3.87 14.25
C ILE A 68 10.20 4.44 12.85
N VAL A 69 9.17 5.04 12.26
CA VAL A 69 9.18 5.51 10.87
C VAL A 69 8.58 6.90 10.80
N GLY A 70 9.25 7.83 10.14
CA GLY A 70 8.73 9.19 9.93
C GLY A 70 9.45 9.89 8.78
N LEU A 71 9.05 11.12 8.47
CA LEU A 71 9.72 11.87 7.41
C LEU A 71 11.12 12.30 7.86
N CYS A 72 12.04 12.36 6.90
CA CYS A 72 13.44 12.70 7.16
C CYS A 72 13.65 14.11 7.74
N ASP A 73 12.75 15.03 7.41
CA ASP A 73 12.73 16.42 7.85
C ASP A 73 11.89 16.65 9.11
N GLU A 74 11.26 15.61 9.65
CA GLU A 74 10.47 15.67 10.87
C GLU A 74 11.27 15.32 12.12
N GLU A 75 10.95 16.00 13.23
CA GLU A 75 11.44 15.62 14.55
C GLU A 75 11.03 14.18 14.89
N LYS A 76 11.94 13.39 15.47
CA LYS A 76 11.70 11.99 15.85
C LYS A 76 10.44 11.76 16.70
N ARG A 77 10.00 12.76 17.48
CA ARG A 77 8.75 12.70 18.27
C ARG A 77 7.48 12.56 17.43
N LYS A 78 7.56 12.85 16.12
CA LYS A 78 6.45 12.73 15.16
C LYS A 78 6.49 11.40 14.40
N TRP A 79 7.51 10.57 14.64
CA TRP A 79 7.64 9.28 13.99
C TRP A 79 6.67 8.29 14.61
N TRP A 80 6.21 7.35 13.79
CA TRP A 80 5.20 6.37 14.14
C TRP A 80 5.81 4.99 14.32
N THR A 81 5.27 4.24 15.29
CA THR A 81 5.67 2.85 15.49
C THR A 81 5.07 1.97 14.38
N VAL A 82 5.89 1.12 13.79
CA VAL A 82 5.48 0.06 12.86
C VAL A 82 5.96 -1.27 13.41
N VAL A 83 5.05 -2.23 13.55
CA VAL A 83 5.33 -3.59 13.99
C VAL A 83 5.22 -4.51 12.78
N TYR A 84 6.30 -5.23 12.50
CA TYR A 84 6.38 -6.30 11.53
C TYR A 84 6.47 -7.62 12.28
N ASP A 85 5.41 -8.42 12.25
CA ASP A 85 5.31 -9.69 12.97
C ASP A 85 5.23 -10.83 11.95
N GLU A 86 6.10 -11.82 12.11
CA GLU A 86 6.22 -12.99 11.22
C GLU A 86 5.80 -14.30 11.91
N SER A 87 5.41 -14.24 13.19
CA SER A 87 5.23 -15.42 14.05
C SER A 87 4.06 -16.32 13.65
N LYS A 88 2.99 -15.75 13.08
CA LYS A 88 1.77 -16.48 12.67
C LYS A 88 1.33 -16.11 11.26
N GLY A 89 2.30 -15.80 10.41
CA GLY A 89 2.08 -15.15 9.13
C GLY A 89 2.55 -13.70 9.17
N MET A 90 2.85 -13.15 7.99
CA MET A 90 3.41 -11.82 7.83
C MET A 90 2.33 -10.75 8.04
N THR A 91 2.43 -9.99 9.13
CA THR A 91 1.51 -8.88 9.43
C THR A 91 2.27 -7.57 9.67
N LEU A 92 1.69 -6.47 9.19
CA LEU A 92 2.24 -5.13 9.35
C LEU A 92 1.20 -4.23 10.02
N LYS A 93 1.55 -3.68 11.18
CA LYS A 93 0.69 -2.76 11.93
C LYS A 93 1.41 -1.45 12.16
N CYS A 94 0.75 -0.33 11.85
CA CYS A 94 1.27 1.00 12.17
C CYS A 94 0.34 1.70 13.14
N GLU A 95 0.93 2.41 14.09
CA GLU A 95 0.23 3.19 15.11
C GLU A 95 -0.67 4.29 14.52
N CYS A 96 -0.40 4.79 13.30
CA CYS A 96 -1.29 5.74 12.63
C CYS A 96 -2.66 5.14 12.24
N ALA A 97 -2.84 3.82 12.35
CA ALA A 97 -4.09 3.08 12.13
C ALA A 97 -4.77 3.27 10.74
N LYS A 98 -4.08 3.87 9.76
CA LYS A 98 -4.65 4.23 8.46
C LYS A 98 -5.24 3.05 7.68
N PHE A 99 -4.66 1.86 7.80
CA PHE A 99 -5.21 0.65 7.19
C PHE A 99 -6.56 0.25 7.79
N VAL A 100 -6.73 0.40 9.10
CA VAL A 100 -7.99 0.06 9.79
C VAL A 100 -9.08 1.08 9.45
N THR A 101 -8.72 2.36 9.31
CA THR A 101 -9.68 3.43 9.07
C THR A 101 -10.03 3.62 7.60
N GLU A 102 -9.07 3.44 6.69
CA GLU A 102 -9.21 3.76 5.26
C GLU A 102 -9.05 2.56 4.33
N GLY A 103 -8.62 1.40 4.85
CA GLY A 103 -8.50 0.16 4.10
C GLY A 103 -7.27 0.06 3.19
N TYR A 104 -6.30 0.97 3.30
CA TYR A 104 -5.03 0.92 2.56
C TYR A 104 -3.83 1.27 3.44
N PHE A 105 -2.65 0.82 3.05
CA PHE A 105 -1.43 1.02 3.83
C PHE A 105 -0.93 2.47 3.78
N CYS A 106 -0.49 2.98 4.93
CA CYS A 106 0.18 4.27 5.04
C CYS A 106 1.63 4.20 4.55
N LYS A 107 2.20 5.37 4.27
CA LYS A 107 3.61 5.57 3.91
C LYS A 107 4.59 4.91 4.88
N HIS A 108 4.26 4.84 6.18
CA HIS A 108 5.11 4.19 7.18
C HIS A 108 5.24 2.68 6.92
N ILE A 109 4.10 2.01 6.70
CA ILE A 109 4.09 0.57 6.37
C ILE A 109 4.79 0.36 5.03
N LEU A 110 4.47 1.16 4.02
CA LEU A 110 5.06 1.04 2.68
C LEU A 110 6.57 1.19 2.69
N ARG A 111 7.11 2.07 3.55
CA ARG A 111 8.55 2.21 3.72
C ARG A 111 9.20 0.91 4.23
N ILE A 112 8.57 0.26 5.21
CA ILE A 112 9.05 -1.03 5.72
C ILE A 112 8.89 -2.14 4.68
N MET A 113 7.79 -2.15 3.91
CA MET A 113 7.61 -3.12 2.81
C MET A 113 8.72 -3.01 1.75
N GLN A 114 9.14 -1.78 1.43
CA GLN A 114 10.25 -1.54 0.51
C GLN A 114 11.58 -2.05 1.07
N ASP A 115 11.87 -1.78 2.34
CA ASP A 115 13.08 -2.26 3.02
C ASP A 115 13.15 -3.79 3.05
N ARG A 116 12.03 -4.42 3.43
CA ARG A 116 11.86 -5.88 3.46
C ARG A 116 11.71 -6.52 2.08
N ARG A 117 11.70 -5.73 1.01
CA ARG A 117 11.56 -6.18 -0.39
C ARG A 117 10.37 -7.11 -0.59
N LEU A 118 9.26 -6.81 0.08
CA LEU A 118 8.04 -7.61 -0.05
C LEU A 118 7.57 -7.56 -1.50
N THR A 119 7.01 -8.67 -1.99
CA THR A 119 6.50 -8.76 -3.36
C THR A 119 4.99 -8.69 -3.44
N VAL A 120 4.31 -8.84 -2.30
CA VAL A 120 2.85 -8.88 -2.19
C VAL A 120 2.38 -8.01 -1.03
N ILE A 121 1.12 -7.60 -1.08
CA ILE A 121 0.44 -6.97 0.06
C ILE A 121 0.06 -8.06 1.08
N PRO A 122 0.59 -7.99 2.32
CA PRO A 122 0.13 -8.88 3.40
C PRO A 122 -1.34 -8.63 3.73
N GLU A 123 -1.99 -9.65 4.30
CA GLU A 123 -3.40 -9.62 4.73
C GLU A 123 -3.60 -8.89 6.06
#